data_AF-A0A8J9SD56-F1
#
_entry.id   AF-A0A8J9SD56-F1
#
_cell.length_a   1.000
_cell.length_b   1.000
_cell.length_c   1.000
_cell.angle_alpha   90.00
_cell.angle_beta   90.00
_cell.angle_gamma   90.00
#
_symmetry.space_group_name_H-M   'P 1'
#
loop_
_entity.id
_entity.type
_entity.pdbx_description
1 polymer ?
#
loop_
_entity_poly.entity_id
_entity_poly.type
_entity_poly.pdbx_seq_one_letter_code
_entity_poly.pdbx_strand_id
1 'polypeptide(L)'
;MEGRKSRSLSWTLPLWYAFFGACHEFAHLLTAVILGLGRDVWVEGITTVLGRALIERHCVLPGLEDSNASDFNVGVVRHIGWFFSVLLAFGVARTAIPTSKEVRFASFVTALEALSTDLFSLNVLPILTKINSSGSISSVLFCGNFGIILLHQAWLSDNGKSAMDILERMIKVTMMRGAQSGGVVTFQPLKNSLRGMRSRVVNKKRTDLSVLVRKEVERDAIRSVSRPFPESFVQSFSGHTRFATSSKASLDGTHPHLWTPASNRRLYNFSVRRSGPHQYMPETTKVENYITHNGDFDFYIVNGQTFDLEVIQKWLPVVTGFPMPSSVDSCAVAGVIDLLRTQGCFGLSARCAICFGLSTSKMEEELFSFPTYEQFEQIGLVFEEAMDVMLQTTTFSTLCDDPNMRHSFSLCVLSKLKPHRVSLLQPIQRYICDEEEGGANLLSFCLCTINAFFDNDLLMATTTFLKNAKGSFGLCVTSSIDAHRQICLAARGQT
;
A
#
# COMPACT_ATOMS: atom_id res chain seq x y z
N MET A 1 -6.18 -40.45 46.69
CA MET A 1 -7.37 -40.48 45.82
C MET A 1 -8.24 -39.29 46.18
N GLU A 2 -8.17 -38.22 45.41
CA GLU A 2 -9.20 -37.17 45.39
C GLU A 2 -9.23 -36.61 43.97
N GLY A 3 -10.38 -36.80 43.31
CA GLY A 3 -10.56 -36.60 41.88
C GLY A 3 -10.71 -35.13 41.50
N ARG A 4 -9.83 -34.66 40.62
CA ARG A 4 -9.91 -33.35 39.97
C ARG A 4 -11.03 -33.40 38.91
N LYS A 5 -12.23 -32.89 39.25
CA LYS A 5 -13.33 -32.71 38.28
C LYS A 5 -12.88 -31.74 37.17
N SER A 6 -12.85 -32.19 35.92
CA SER A 6 -12.65 -31.32 34.76
C SER A 6 -13.84 -30.37 34.64
N ARG A 7 -13.60 -29.05 34.69
CA ARG A 7 -14.61 -28.07 34.30
C ARG A 7 -14.81 -28.16 32.79
N SER A 8 -15.92 -28.74 32.35
CA SER A 8 -16.37 -28.66 30.96
C SER A 8 -16.62 -27.20 30.61
N LEU A 9 -16.02 -26.71 29.53
CA LEU A 9 -16.25 -25.36 29.00
C LEU A 9 -17.74 -25.25 28.59
N SER A 10 -18.48 -24.33 29.21
CA SER A 10 -19.90 -24.14 28.90
C SER A 10 -20.05 -23.35 27.59
N TRP A 11 -20.34 -24.05 26.49
CA TRP A 11 -20.56 -23.46 25.16
C TRP A 11 -21.85 -22.65 25.02
N THR A 12 -22.68 -22.61 26.07
CA THR A 12 -24.01 -22.00 26.03
C THR A 12 -23.98 -20.48 25.86
N LEU A 13 -23.04 -19.77 26.50
CA LEU A 13 -22.96 -18.31 26.41
C LEU A 13 -22.55 -17.82 25.01
N PRO A 14 -21.47 -18.35 24.38
CA PRO A 14 -21.13 -17.99 23.00
C PRO A 14 -22.25 -18.23 21.99
N LEU A 15 -23.02 -19.32 22.16
CA LEU A 15 -24.15 -19.63 21.28
C LEU A 15 -25.28 -18.61 21.41
N TRP A 16 -25.65 -18.22 22.63
CA TRP A 16 -26.65 -17.18 22.84
C TRP A 16 -26.19 -15.81 22.35
N TYR A 17 -24.91 -15.49 22.51
CA TYR A 17 -24.34 -14.25 22.00
C TYR A 17 -24.34 -14.20 20.47
N ALA A 18 -23.99 -15.30 19.78
CA ALA A 18 -24.11 -15.40 18.33
C ALA A 18 -25.56 -15.27 17.86
N PHE A 19 -26.50 -15.90 18.58
CA PHE A 19 -27.93 -15.82 18.28
C PHE A 19 -28.46 -14.38 18.37
N PHE A 20 -28.16 -13.65 19.46
CA PHE A 20 -28.59 -12.25 19.60
C PHE A 20 -27.91 -11.33 18.57
N GLY A 21 -26.65 -11.59 18.23
CA GLY A 21 -25.95 -10.89 17.13
C GLY A 21 -26.64 -11.09 15.78
N ALA A 22 -27.09 -12.31 15.46
CA ALA A 22 -27.81 -12.56 14.21
C ALA A 22 -29.19 -11.90 14.19
N CYS A 23 -29.91 -11.86 15.31
CA CYS A 23 -31.17 -11.12 15.40
C CYS A 23 -30.98 -9.62 15.14
N HIS A 24 -29.88 -9.06 15.63
CA HIS A 24 -29.50 -7.67 15.38
C HIS A 24 -29.24 -7.39 13.88
N GLU A 25 -28.40 -8.21 13.22
CA GLU A 25 -28.15 -8.07 11.78
C GLU A 25 -29.40 -8.27 10.94
N PHE A 26 -30.28 -9.17 11.35
CA PHE A 26 -31.55 -9.40 10.67
C PHE A 26 -32.49 -8.19 10.74
N ALA A 27 -32.42 -7.38 11.80
CA ALA A 27 -33.18 -6.15 11.91
C ALA A 27 -32.76 -5.14 10.84
N HIS A 28 -31.45 -4.96 10.62
CA HIS A 28 -30.92 -4.09 9.55
C HIS A 28 -31.35 -4.58 8.17
N LEU A 29 -31.18 -5.88 7.90
CA LEU A 29 -31.55 -6.49 6.62
C LEU A 29 -33.04 -6.37 6.33
N LEU A 30 -33.89 -6.65 7.31
CA LEU A 30 -35.34 -6.56 7.16
C LEU A 30 -35.78 -5.12 6.88
N THR A 31 -35.22 -4.15 7.60
CA THR A 31 -35.51 -2.73 7.37
C THR A 31 -35.01 -2.25 6.01
N ALA A 32 -33.84 -2.69 5.57
CA ALA A 32 -33.34 -2.38 4.24
C ALA A 32 -34.27 -2.92 3.13
N VAL A 33 -34.72 -4.17 3.25
CA VAL A 33 -35.67 -4.79 2.31
C VAL A 33 -37.00 -4.02 2.29
N ILE A 34 -37.54 -3.64 3.45
CA ILE A 34 -38.79 -2.87 3.56
C ILE A 34 -38.66 -1.49 2.89
N LEU A 35 -37.51 -0.85 3.01
CA LEU A 35 -37.23 0.45 2.40
C LEU A 35 -36.84 0.36 0.92
N GLY A 36 -36.86 -0.85 0.34
CA GLY A 36 -36.50 -1.10 -1.06
C GLY A 36 -35.01 -0.93 -1.36
N LEU A 37 -34.17 -0.95 -0.33
CA LEU A 37 -32.71 -0.89 -0.42
C LEU A 37 -32.13 -2.31 -0.54
N GLY A 38 -31.06 -2.47 -1.31
CA GLY A 38 -30.37 -3.76 -1.42
C GLY A 38 -31.08 -4.79 -2.32
N ARG A 39 -31.41 -4.41 -3.57
CA ARG A 39 -32.04 -5.31 -4.56
C ARG A 39 -31.25 -6.61 -4.82
N ASP A 40 -29.96 -6.62 -4.48
CA ASP A 40 -29.04 -7.73 -4.73
C ASP A 40 -28.50 -8.39 -3.44
N VAL A 41 -29.09 -8.11 -2.27
CA VAL A 41 -28.63 -8.68 -0.98
C VAL A 41 -28.59 -10.22 -1.00
N TRP A 42 -29.45 -10.85 -1.79
CA TRP A 42 -29.57 -12.31 -1.87
C TRP A 42 -28.77 -12.95 -3.02
N VAL A 43 -28.06 -12.15 -3.84
CA VAL A 43 -27.32 -12.66 -5.01
C VAL A 43 -26.24 -13.67 -4.61
N GLU A 44 -25.61 -13.48 -3.45
CA GLU A 44 -24.60 -14.38 -2.91
C GLU A 44 -25.17 -15.64 -2.23
N GLY A 45 -26.50 -15.81 -2.24
CA GLY A 45 -27.21 -16.94 -1.66
C GLY A 45 -27.47 -16.80 -0.15
N ILE A 46 -28.58 -17.39 0.30
CA ILE A 46 -29.07 -17.29 1.69
C ILE A 46 -28.05 -17.82 2.72
N THR A 47 -27.25 -18.82 2.35
CA THR A 47 -26.23 -19.42 3.22
C THR A 47 -25.10 -18.46 3.53
N THR A 48 -24.70 -17.64 2.56
CA THR A 48 -23.63 -16.65 2.71
C THR A 48 -24.10 -15.49 3.58
N VAL A 49 -25.31 -15.01 3.34
CA VAL A 49 -25.95 -13.96 4.16
C VAL A 49 -26.13 -14.42 5.60
N LEU A 50 -26.60 -15.65 5.81
CA LEU A 50 -26.73 -16.23 7.15
C LEU A 50 -25.37 -16.47 7.81
N GLY A 51 -24.36 -16.91 7.05
CA GLY A 51 -22.99 -17.08 7.54
C GLY A 51 -22.39 -15.76 8.04
N ARG A 52 -22.54 -14.67 7.27
CA ARG A 52 -22.10 -13.34 7.68
C ARG A 52 -22.84 -12.83 8.92
N ALA A 53 -24.16 -12.99 8.97
CA ALA A 53 -24.95 -12.56 10.12
C ALA A 53 -24.66 -13.36 11.40
N LEU A 54 -24.47 -14.69 11.29
CA LEU A 54 -24.28 -15.58 12.44
C LEU A 54 -22.84 -15.64 12.94
N ILE A 55 -21.85 -15.52 12.05
CA ILE A 55 -20.43 -15.74 12.35
C ILE A 55 -19.65 -14.43 12.30
N GLU A 56 -19.82 -13.66 11.22
CA GLU A 56 -19.00 -12.46 10.95
C GLU A 56 -19.62 -11.16 11.50
N ARG A 57 -20.86 -11.23 12.00
CA ARG A 57 -21.60 -10.16 12.67
C ARG A 57 -21.59 -8.84 11.89
N HIS A 58 -21.89 -8.94 10.61
CA HIS A 58 -22.18 -7.79 9.77
C HIS A 58 -23.10 -8.21 8.62
N CYS A 59 -23.85 -7.25 8.09
CA CYS A 59 -24.60 -7.38 6.86
C CYS A 59 -24.06 -6.41 5.79
N VAL A 60 -24.09 -6.86 4.53
CA VAL A 60 -23.67 -6.05 3.38
C VAL A 60 -24.92 -5.70 2.59
N LEU A 61 -25.12 -4.41 2.35
CA LEU A 61 -26.21 -3.89 1.52
C LEU A 61 -25.62 -3.37 0.19
N PRO A 62 -25.53 -4.22 -0.84
CA PRO A 62 -25.00 -3.81 -2.15
C PRO A 62 -25.88 -2.72 -2.78
N GLY A 63 -25.23 -1.73 -3.42
CA GLY A 63 -25.91 -0.67 -4.18
C GLY A 63 -26.32 0.57 -3.38
N LEU A 64 -25.84 0.76 -2.16
CA LEU A 64 -26.06 2.01 -1.40
C LEU A 64 -25.38 3.24 -2.03
N GLU A 65 -24.30 3.04 -2.80
CA GLU A 65 -23.60 4.12 -3.53
C GLU A 65 -24.23 4.41 -4.92
N ASP A 66 -24.90 3.42 -5.53
CA ASP A 66 -25.46 3.52 -6.89
C ASP A 66 -26.97 3.82 -6.91
N SER A 67 -27.66 3.71 -5.78
CA SER A 67 -29.09 4.01 -5.67
C SER A 67 -29.32 5.47 -5.27
N ASN A 68 -30.33 6.12 -5.87
CA ASN A 68 -30.87 7.42 -5.43
C ASN A 68 -31.56 7.31 -4.04
N ALA A 69 -30.96 6.58 -3.10
CA ALA A 69 -31.44 6.41 -1.74
C ALA A 69 -31.26 7.73 -0.99
N SER A 70 -32.33 8.24 -0.37
CA SER A 70 -32.23 9.41 0.49
C SER A 70 -31.39 9.07 1.73
N ASP A 71 -30.51 9.99 2.16
CA ASP A 71 -29.72 9.87 3.40
C ASP A 71 -30.57 9.49 4.63
N PHE A 72 -31.84 9.89 4.60
CA PHE A 72 -32.84 9.52 5.60
C PHE A 72 -33.07 8.01 5.68
N ASN A 73 -33.26 7.32 4.56
CA ASN A 73 -33.50 5.87 4.55
C ASN A 73 -32.28 5.09 5.02
N VAL A 74 -31.08 5.54 4.64
CA VAL A 74 -29.81 4.95 5.13
C VAL A 74 -29.68 5.15 6.65
N GLY A 75 -30.03 6.33 7.16
CA GLY A 75 -30.09 6.62 8.59
C GLY A 75 -31.08 5.73 9.36
N VAL A 76 -32.25 5.45 8.78
CA VAL A 76 -33.24 4.54 9.38
C VAL A 76 -32.72 3.11 9.46
N VAL A 77 -32.12 2.59 8.37
CA VAL A 77 -31.49 1.26 8.38
C VAL A 77 -30.41 1.19 9.44
N ARG A 78 -29.59 2.23 9.59
CA ARG A 78 -28.54 2.25 10.60
C ARG A 78 -29.09 2.27 12.03
N HIS A 79 -30.11 3.06 12.34
CA HIS A 79 -30.57 3.21 13.72
C HIS A 79 -31.51 2.11 14.21
N ILE A 80 -31.99 1.22 13.34
CA ILE A 80 -32.89 0.14 13.78
C ILE A 80 -32.19 -0.92 14.63
N GLY A 81 -30.90 -1.19 14.41
CA GLY A 81 -30.15 -2.26 15.08
C GLY A 81 -30.04 -2.05 16.58
N TRP A 82 -29.58 -0.87 17.03
CA TRP A 82 -29.53 -0.54 18.46
C TRP A 82 -30.91 -0.47 19.09
N PHE A 83 -31.88 0.12 18.40
CA PHE A 83 -33.24 0.26 18.93
C PHE A 83 -33.86 -1.12 19.19
N PHE A 84 -33.75 -2.02 18.21
CA PHE A 84 -34.20 -3.40 18.32
C PHE A 84 -33.48 -4.15 19.45
N SER A 85 -32.15 -4.04 19.52
CA SER A 85 -31.33 -4.78 20.47
C SER A 85 -31.60 -4.38 21.92
N VAL A 86 -31.84 -3.09 22.18
CA VAL A 86 -32.21 -2.57 23.51
C VAL A 86 -33.60 -3.06 23.92
N LEU A 87 -34.58 -3.01 23.02
CA LEU A 87 -35.92 -3.53 23.29
C LEU A 87 -35.89 -5.04 23.57
N LEU A 88 -35.10 -5.79 22.80
CA LEU A 88 -34.94 -7.22 22.98
C LEU A 88 -34.31 -7.55 24.34
N ALA A 89 -33.24 -6.84 24.74
CA ALA A 89 -32.61 -7.02 26.04
C ALA A 89 -33.56 -6.69 27.21
N PHE A 90 -34.33 -5.60 27.10
CA PHE A 90 -35.32 -5.24 28.11
C PHE A 90 -36.45 -6.28 28.18
N GLY A 91 -36.90 -6.78 27.02
CA GLY A 91 -37.86 -7.87 26.92
C GLY A 91 -37.37 -9.12 27.64
N VAL A 92 -36.15 -9.59 27.33
CA VAL A 92 -35.50 -10.75 27.96
C VAL A 92 -35.33 -10.57 29.49
N ALA A 93 -35.10 -9.34 29.96
CA ALA A 93 -35.00 -9.03 31.38
C ALA A 93 -36.36 -9.02 32.10
N ARG A 94 -37.45 -8.73 31.39
CA ARG A 94 -38.82 -8.61 31.92
C ARG A 94 -39.69 -9.83 31.65
N THR A 95 -39.21 -10.84 30.92
CA THR A 95 -39.99 -12.06 30.67
C THR A 95 -40.33 -12.77 31.96
N ALA A 96 -41.58 -13.21 32.09
CA ALA A 96 -42.05 -14.07 33.20
C ALA A 96 -41.45 -15.49 33.16
N ILE A 97 -40.80 -15.86 32.04
CA ILE A 97 -40.15 -17.15 31.85
C ILE A 97 -38.75 -17.13 32.48
N PRO A 98 -38.34 -18.16 33.26
CA PRO A 98 -36.99 -18.24 33.79
C PRO A 98 -35.93 -18.31 32.68
N THR A 99 -35.30 -17.18 32.37
CA THR A 99 -34.16 -17.10 31.44
C THR A 99 -32.84 -17.34 32.17
N SER A 100 -31.92 -18.10 31.55
CA SER A 100 -30.61 -18.37 32.16
C SER A 100 -29.77 -17.09 32.27
N LYS A 101 -28.78 -17.10 33.17
CA LYS A 101 -27.89 -15.94 33.37
C LYS A 101 -27.12 -15.62 32.08
N GLU A 102 -26.78 -16.65 31.31
CA GLU A 102 -26.07 -16.56 30.04
C GLU A 102 -26.93 -15.89 28.96
N VAL A 103 -28.23 -16.18 28.90
CA VAL A 103 -29.17 -15.56 27.95
C VAL A 103 -29.31 -14.06 28.24
N ARG A 104 -29.53 -13.69 29.51
CA ARG A 104 -29.65 -12.28 29.92
C ARG A 104 -28.35 -11.53 29.65
N PHE A 105 -27.22 -12.14 30.02
CA PHE A 105 -25.92 -11.52 29.81
C PHE A 105 -25.64 -11.30 28.31
N ALA A 106 -25.86 -12.33 27.48
CA ALA A 106 -25.70 -12.21 26.03
C ALA A 106 -26.59 -11.12 25.42
N SER A 107 -27.87 -11.03 25.79
CA SER A 107 -28.78 -10.00 25.26
C SER A 107 -28.35 -8.59 25.66
N PHE A 108 -27.93 -8.38 26.92
CA PHE A 108 -27.47 -7.07 27.38
C PHE A 108 -26.15 -6.65 26.74
N VAL A 109 -25.21 -7.59 26.54
CA VAL A 109 -23.94 -7.31 25.87
C VAL A 109 -24.19 -6.95 24.41
N THR A 110 -25.03 -7.68 23.67
CA THR A 110 -25.39 -7.33 22.29
C THR A 110 -26.11 -5.97 22.21
N ALA A 111 -26.97 -5.62 23.17
CA ALA A 111 -27.62 -4.31 23.20
C ALA A 111 -26.65 -3.15 23.47
N LEU A 112 -25.68 -3.35 24.37
CA LEU A 112 -24.63 -2.37 24.63
C LEU A 112 -23.70 -2.21 23.43
N GLU A 113 -23.35 -3.30 22.77
CA GLU A 113 -22.59 -3.27 21.52
C GLU A 113 -23.35 -2.52 20.43
N ALA A 114 -24.63 -2.81 20.23
CA ALA A 114 -25.46 -2.16 19.22
C ALA A 114 -25.62 -0.65 19.48
N LEU A 115 -25.86 -0.25 20.74
CA LEU A 115 -25.84 1.16 21.15
C LEU A 115 -24.50 1.81 20.82
N SER A 116 -23.42 1.09 21.08
CA SER A 116 -22.07 1.55 20.79
C SER A 116 -21.88 1.72 19.28
N THR A 117 -22.13 0.70 18.46
CA THR A 117 -21.85 0.69 17.01
C THR A 117 -22.80 1.56 16.20
N ASP A 118 -24.11 1.49 16.46
CA ASP A 118 -25.10 2.06 15.54
C ASP A 118 -25.49 3.48 15.93
N LEU A 119 -25.71 3.71 17.23
CA LEU A 119 -26.14 5.01 17.76
C LEU A 119 -24.95 5.95 17.94
N PHE A 120 -23.86 5.47 18.52
CA PHE A 120 -22.69 6.31 18.82
C PHE A 120 -21.53 6.16 17.84
N SER A 121 -21.56 5.19 16.92
CA SER A 121 -20.41 4.86 16.05
C SER A 121 -19.14 4.45 16.82
N LEU A 122 -19.29 4.07 18.08
CA LEU A 122 -18.24 3.64 18.99
C LEU A 122 -18.03 2.14 18.80
N ASN A 123 -16.91 1.73 18.22
CA ASN A 123 -16.59 0.31 18.03
C ASN A 123 -16.06 -0.31 19.34
N VAL A 124 -16.96 -0.79 20.20
CA VAL A 124 -16.62 -1.36 21.51
C VAL A 124 -16.77 -2.88 21.49
N LEU A 125 -15.86 -3.59 20.80
CA LEU A 125 -15.19 -4.80 21.31
C LEU A 125 -14.10 -5.29 20.34
N PRO A 126 -12.89 -5.66 20.83
CA PRO A 126 -11.66 -5.66 20.03
C PRO A 126 -11.12 -7.09 19.80
N ILE A 127 -11.85 -7.94 19.06
CA ILE A 127 -11.33 -9.28 18.72
C ILE A 127 -11.18 -9.54 17.22
N LEU A 128 -11.87 -8.87 16.29
CA LEU A 128 -11.66 -9.14 14.86
C LEU A 128 -11.61 -7.95 13.90
N THR A 129 -11.83 -6.71 14.34
CA THR A 129 -11.69 -5.53 13.46
C THR A 129 -11.16 -4.34 14.28
N LYS A 130 -10.05 -3.74 13.84
CA LYS A 130 -9.39 -2.62 14.53
C LYS A 130 -9.53 -1.35 13.70
N ILE A 131 -10.62 -0.61 13.86
CA ILE A 131 -10.77 0.74 13.28
C ILE A 131 -10.05 1.73 14.20
N ASN A 132 -9.00 2.39 13.70
CA ASN A 132 -8.35 3.49 14.42
C ASN A 132 -9.16 4.80 14.28
N SER A 133 -8.85 5.76 15.14
CA SER A 133 -9.52 7.05 15.42
C SER A 133 -9.66 8.06 14.26
N SER A 134 -9.63 7.62 13.02
CA SER A 134 -9.71 8.44 11.81
C SER A 134 -10.69 7.90 10.75
N GLY A 135 -11.57 6.96 11.11
CA GLY A 135 -12.61 6.46 10.18
C GLY A 135 -12.07 5.56 9.05
N SER A 136 -10.84 5.07 9.16
CA SER A 136 -10.24 4.13 8.21
C SER A 136 -10.58 2.68 8.58
N ILE A 137 -11.20 1.97 7.63
CA ILE A 137 -11.40 0.51 7.67
C ILE A 137 -10.02 -0.15 7.70
N SER A 138 -9.70 -0.85 8.79
CA SER A 138 -8.55 -1.74 8.82
C SER A 138 -8.98 -3.10 8.27
N SER A 139 -8.66 -3.34 7.00
CA SER A 139 -8.70 -4.68 6.42
C SER A 139 -7.68 -5.56 7.16
N VAL A 140 -8.13 -6.70 7.70
CA VAL A 140 -7.21 -7.75 8.16
C VAL A 140 -6.49 -8.28 6.93
N LEU A 141 -5.20 -7.97 6.81
CA LEU A 141 -4.32 -8.48 5.76
C LEU A 141 -4.12 -9.99 5.98
N PHE A 142 -4.88 -10.83 5.29
CA PHE A 142 -4.66 -12.29 5.26
C PHE A 142 -3.47 -12.63 4.34
N CYS A 143 -2.27 -12.19 4.69
CA CYS A 143 -1.19 -12.03 3.73
C CYS A 143 0.10 -12.76 4.12
N GLY A 144 0.86 -13.27 3.14
CA GLY A 144 2.23 -13.77 3.36
C GLY A 144 3.23 -12.67 3.75
N ASN A 145 2.83 -11.39 3.71
CA ASN A 145 3.62 -10.25 4.17
C ASN A 145 3.76 -10.26 5.70
N PHE A 146 4.95 -9.99 6.19
CA PHE A 146 5.27 -9.83 7.61
C PHE A 146 6.36 -8.78 7.77
N GLY A 147 6.54 -8.26 8.98
CA GLY A 147 7.59 -7.30 9.23
C GLY A 147 7.56 -6.74 10.64
N ILE A 148 8.65 -6.09 11.02
CA ILE A 148 8.80 -5.43 12.32
C ILE A 148 9.38 -4.03 12.11
N ILE A 149 8.92 -3.08 12.91
CA ILE A 149 9.48 -1.72 12.99
C ILE A 149 10.04 -1.55 14.40
N LEU A 150 11.35 -1.33 14.52
CA LEU A 150 12.05 -1.23 15.79
C LEU A 150 12.10 0.23 16.23
N LEU A 151 11.07 0.66 16.98
CA LEU A 151 10.95 2.03 17.48
C LEU A 151 12.05 2.46 18.46
N HIS A 152 12.81 1.50 19.01
CA HIS A 152 13.91 1.76 19.92
C HIS A 152 15.09 0.84 19.61
N GLN A 153 16.31 1.38 19.65
CA GLN A 153 17.53 0.60 19.43
C GLN A 153 17.80 -0.48 20.50
N ALA A 154 17.02 -0.52 21.58
CA ALA A 154 17.17 -1.53 22.64
C ALA A 154 16.90 -2.94 22.09
N TRP A 155 16.05 -3.03 21.04
CA TRP A 155 15.81 -4.26 20.30
C TRP A 155 17.02 -4.78 19.51
N LEU A 156 18.07 -3.98 19.38
CA LEU A 156 19.36 -4.35 18.77
C LEU A 156 20.47 -4.52 19.81
N SER A 157 20.21 -4.25 21.10
CA SER A 157 21.22 -4.30 22.17
C SER A 157 21.75 -5.72 22.44
N ASP A 158 20.97 -6.75 22.13
CA ASP A 158 21.33 -8.17 22.23
C ASP A 158 21.84 -8.73 20.89
N ASN A 159 22.50 -7.88 20.08
CA ASN A 159 22.83 -8.14 18.68
C ASN A 159 21.59 -8.46 17.81
N GLY A 160 20.44 -7.89 18.16
CA GLY A 160 19.19 -8.07 17.42
C GLY A 160 18.52 -9.43 17.61
N LYS A 161 18.98 -10.25 18.56
CA LYS A 161 18.47 -11.61 18.77
C LYS A 161 16.97 -11.59 19.07
N SER A 162 16.52 -10.71 19.97
CA SER A 162 15.10 -10.59 20.32
C SER A 162 14.23 -10.18 19.12
N ALA A 163 14.71 -9.23 18.32
CA ALA A 163 14.03 -8.82 17.09
C ALA A 163 13.94 -9.97 16.07
N MET A 164 15.03 -10.72 15.91
CA MET A 164 15.08 -11.89 15.01
C MET A 164 14.21 -13.05 15.51
N ASP A 165 14.09 -13.26 16.81
CA ASP A 165 13.18 -14.25 17.40
C ASP A 165 11.71 -13.93 17.08
N ILE A 166 11.32 -12.66 17.15
CA ILE A 166 9.98 -12.20 16.74
C ILE A 166 9.77 -12.40 15.25
N LEU A 167 10.73 -11.95 14.43
CA LEU A 167 10.66 -12.07 12.97
C LEU A 167 10.52 -13.54 12.54
N GLU A 168 11.32 -14.44 13.12
CA GLU A 168 11.23 -15.88 12.86
C GLU A 168 9.86 -16.44 13.24
N ARG A 169 9.27 -16.03 14.38
CA ARG A 169 7.92 -16.44 14.76
C ARG A 169 6.85 -15.94 13.79
N MET A 170 6.97 -14.71 13.29
CA MET A 170 6.06 -14.19 12.26
C MET A 170 6.17 -15.01 10.97
N ILE A 171 7.40 -15.39 10.58
CA ILE A 171 7.62 -16.26 9.42
C ILE A 171 7.00 -17.64 9.66
N LYS A 172 7.18 -18.24 10.85
CA LYS A 172 6.56 -19.52 11.22
C LYS A 172 5.04 -19.49 11.06
N VAL A 173 4.39 -18.42 11.52
CA VAL A 173 2.94 -18.27 11.38
C VAL A 173 2.53 -18.10 9.92
N THR A 174 3.22 -17.25 9.17
CA THR A 174 2.86 -16.97 7.76
C THR A 174 3.15 -18.16 6.83
N MET A 175 4.22 -18.93 7.09
CA MET A 175 4.58 -20.09 6.29
C MET A 175 3.67 -21.32 6.49
N MET A 176 2.83 -21.35 7.54
CA MET A 176 1.87 -22.45 7.78
C MET A 176 0.94 -22.70 6.58
N ARG A 177 0.80 -21.71 5.69
CA ARG A 177 0.05 -21.80 4.43
C ARG A 177 0.79 -22.55 3.31
N GLY A 178 1.96 -23.13 3.58
CA GLY A 178 2.72 -23.96 2.63
C GLY A 178 3.81 -23.20 1.86
N ALA A 179 4.34 -22.10 2.41
CA ALA A 179 5.31 -21.26 1.70
C ALA A 179 6.59 -22.03 1.31
N GLN A 180 7.01 -21.84 0.06
CA GLN A 180 8.17 -22.53 -0.52
C GLN A 180 9.40 -21.61 -0.62
N SER A 181 9.20 -20.31 -0.50
CA SER A 181 10.28 -19.31 -0.54
C SER A 181 9.89 -18.11 0.30
N GLY A 182 10.87 -17.30 0.67
CA GLY A 182 10.60 -16.08 1.41
C GLY A 182 11.84 -15.21 1.53
N GLY A 183 11.63 -13.98 1.95
CA GLY A 183 12.71 -13.04 2.13
C GLY A 183 12.28 -11.82 2.90
N VAL A 184 13.27 -11.00 3.23
CA VAL A 184 13.15 -9.77 4.00
C VAL A 184 14.07 -8.74 3.37
N VAL A 185 13.60 -7.49 3.32
CA VAL A 185 14.44 -6.33 3.06
C VAL A 185 14.51 -5.47 4.31
N THR A 186 15.67 -4.86 4.52
CA THR A 186 15.92 -3.87 5.54
C THR A 186 16.93 -2.86 5.02
N PHE A 187 17.14 -1.75 5.72
CA PHE A 187 18.06 -0.69 5.28
C PHE A 187 19.22 -0.50 6.25
N GLN A 188 20.42 -0.36 5.71
CA GLN A 188 21.61 0.00 6.49
C GLN A 188 22.02 1.44 6.21
N PRO A 189 22.30 2.24 7.25
CA PRO A 189 22.80 3.59 7.09
C PRO A 189 24.25 3.59 6.60
N LEU A 190 24.48 4.29 5.50
CA LEU A 190 25.78 4.75 5.04
C LEU A 190 25.96 6.22 5.44
N LYS A 191 27.15 6.79 5.21
CA LYS A 191 27.51 8.15 5.65
C LYS A 191 26.44 9.20 5.29
N ASN A 192 25.92 9.16 4.06
CA ASN A 192 24.94 10.12 3.53
C ASN A 192 23.77 9.45 2.78
N SER A 193 23.59 8.14 2.90
CA SER A 193 22.54 7.43 2.16
C SER A 193 22.13 6.16 2.89
N LEU A 194 21.05 5.52 2.46
CA LEU A 194 20.70 4.17 2.92
C LEU A 194 21.04 3.16 1.82
N ARG A 195 21.33 1.93 2.24
CA ARG A 195 21.51 0.78 1.36
C ARG A 195 20.49 -0.28 1.70
N GLY A 196 19.79 -0.80 0.68
CA GLY A 196 18.92 -1.96 0.81
C GLY A 196 19.72 -3.24 1.07
N MET A 197 19.33 -3.97 2.11
CA MET A 197 19.82 -5.31 2.44
C MET A 197 18.67 -6.29 2.23
N ARG A 198 18.66 -6.89 1.04
CA ARG A 198 17.64 -7.85 0.62
C ARG A 198 18.14 -9.29 0.79
N SER A 199 17.57 -10.00 1.75
CA SER A 199 17.86 -11.41 2.06
C SER A 199 16.71 -12.29 1.57
N ARG A 200 17.01 -13.27 0.70
CA ARG A 200 16.01 -14.15 0.08
C ARG A 200 16.47 -15.59 0.08
N VAL A 201 15.56 -16.51 0.34
CA VAL A 201 15.84 -17.95 0.35
C VAL A 201 14.72 -18.73 -0.32
N VAL A 202 15.10 -19.86 -0.91
CA VAL A 202 14.17 -20.88 -1.41
C VAL A 202 14.27 -22.09 -0.48
N ASN A 203 13.12 -22.55 0.03
CA ASN A 203 13.07 -23.68 0.94
C ASN A 203 13.39 -24.97 0.18
N LYS A 204 14.24 -25.81 0.77
CA LYS A 204 14.57 -27.13 0.23
C LYS A 204 13.69 -28.20 0.89
N LYS A 205 13.72 -29.41 0.34
CA LYS A 205 13.04 -30.57 0.94
C LYS A 205 13.57 -30.78 2.37
N ARG A 206 12.66 -30.81 3.36
CA ARG A 206 12.96 -31.05 4.79
C ARG A 206 13.77 -29.94 5.48
N THR A 207 13.60 -28.68 5.09
CA THR A 207 14.13 -27.52 5.83
C THR A 207 13.01 -26.60 6.33
N ASP A 208 13.31 -25.83 7.37
CA ASP A 208 12.40 -24.82 7.93
C ASP A 208 12.71 -23.44 7.32
N LEU A 209 11.75 -22.89 6.58
CA LEU A 209 11.88 -21.60 5.91
C LEU A 209 12.16 -20.46 6.91
N SER A 210 11.56 -20.47 8.10
CA SER A 210 11.77 -19.39 9.08
C SER A 210 13.21 -19.33 9.55
N VAL A 211 13.81 -20.51 9.79
CA VAL A 211 15.20 -20.63 10.21
C VAL A 211 16.15 -20.20 9.10
N LEU A 212 15.85 -20.55 7.85
CA LEU A 212 16.64 -20.14 6.69
C LEU A 212 16.60 -18.63 6.47
N VAL A 213 15.41 -18.02 6.46
CA VAL A 213 15.26 -16.57 6.29
C VAL A 213 15.98 -15.83 7.42
N ARG A 214 15.78 -16.25 8.68
CA ARG A 214 16.49 -15.66 9.82
C ARG A 214 18.00 -15.70 9.63
N LYS A 215 18.56 -16.86 9.30
CA LYS A 215 20.00 -17.03 9.14
C LYS A 215 20.56 -16.11 8.04
N GLU A 216 19.81 -15.95 6.96
CA GLU A 216 20.15 -15.07 5.85
C GLU A 216 20.14 -13.58 6.30
N VAL A 217 19.07 -13.16 6.98
CA VAL A 217 18.95 -11.79 7.52
C VAL A 217 20.03 -11.50 8.56
N GLU A 218 20.34 -12.43 9.47
CA GLU A 218 21.44 -12.25 10.42
C GLU A 218 22.77 -12.08 9.71
N ARG A 219 23.04 -12.87 8.67
CA ARG A 219 24.29 -12.78 7.90
C ARG A 219 24.39 -11.46 7.17
N ASP A 220 23.33 -11.07 6.47
CA ASP A 220 23.36 -9.92 5.57
C ASP A 220 23.11 -8.59 6.26
N ALA A 221 22.30 -8.56 7.32
CA ALA A 221 21.81 -7.30 7.91
C ALA A 221 22.31 -7.02 9.32
N ILE A 222 22.74 -8.05 10.07
CA ILE A 222 23.19 -7.91 11.46
C ILE A 222 24.71 -8.08 11.56
N ARG A 223 25.26 -9.19 11.07
CA ARG A 223 26.70 -9.51 11.16
C ARG A 223 27.56 -8.68 10.22
N SER A 224 26.98 -8.14 9.15
CA SER A 224 27.68 -7.27 8.21
C SER A 224 27.78 -5.82 8.70
N VAL A 225 27.16 -5.48 9.84
CA VAL A 225 27.08 -4.12 10.34
C VAL A 225 28.41 -3.76 10.99
N SER A 226 29.22 -2.98 10.28
CA SER A 226 30.51 -2.51 10.78
C SER A 226 30.41 -1.28 11.70
N ARG A 227 29.24 -0.64 11.78
CA ARG A 227 29.03 0.61 12.54
C ARG A 227 27.67 0.60 13.26
N PRO A 228 27.58 1.12 14.49
CA PRO A 228 26.30 1.26 15.18
C PRO A 228 25.35 2.15 14.38
N PHE A 229 24.06 1.83 14.43
CA PHE A 229 23.00 2.61 13.77
C PHE A 229 22.88 3.99 14.45
N PRO A 230 22.64 5.09 13.70
CA PRO A 230 22.33 6.39 14.30
C PRO A 230 21.10 6.29 15.22
N GLU A 231 21.12 6.94 16.39
CA GLU A 231 20.00 6.90 17.36
C GLU A 231 18.65 7.30 16.74
N SER A 232 18.67 8.22 15.77
CA SER A 232 17.49 8.67 15.04
C SER A 232 16.99 7.71 13.96
N PHE A 233 17.74 6.66 13.63
CA PHE A 233 17.38 5.70 12.60
C PHE A 233 16.51 4.57 13.17
N VAL A 234 15.27 4.50 12.69
CA VAL A 234 14.33 3.43 13.02
C VAL A 234 14.54 2.27 12.06
N GLN A 235 15.09 1.16 12.56
CA GLN A 235 15.27 -0.05 11.76
C GLN A 235 13.92 -0.71 11.48
N SER A 236 13.67 -1.05 10.22
CA SER A 236 12.48 -1.80 9.81
C SER A 236 12.86 -3.02 8.98
N PHE A 237 12.10 -4.09 9.11
CA PHE A 237 12.24 -5.30 8.32
C PHE A 237 10.91 -5.56 7.64
N SER A 238 10.92 -5.65 6.32
CA SER A 238 9.72 -5.89 5.50
C SER A 238 9.94 -7.16 4.70
N GLY A 239 9.09 -8.17 4.94
CA GLY A 239 9.27 -9.50 4.40
C GLY A 239 8.00 -10.11 3.86
N HIS A 240 8.18 -11.19 3.12
CA HIS A 240 7.08 -11.96 2.57
C HIS A 240 7.45 -13.42 2.40
N THR A 241 6.50 -14.30 2.72
CA THR A 241 6.54 -15.73 2.41
C THR A 241 5.67 -15.99 1.19
N ARG A 242 6.26 -16.62 0.17
CA ARG A 242 5.59 -16.87 -1.12
C ARG A 242 5.18 -18.32 -1.26
N PHE A 243 3.93 -18.52 -1.63
CA PHE A 243 3.38 -19.77 -2.13
C PHE A 243 3.39 -19.73 -3.66
N ALA A 244 4.28 -20.46 -4.32
CA ALA A 244 4.29 -20.49 -5.78
C ALA A 244 3.16 -21.39 -6.28
N THR A 245 2.32 -20.86 -7.16
CA THR A 245 1.29 -21.63 -7.89
C THR A 245 1.90 -22.59 -8.91
N SER A 246 3.15 -22.33 -9.32
CA SER A 246 3.94 -23.25 -10.15
C SER A 246 4.64 -24.32 -9.31
N SER A 247 4.93 -25.47 -9.91
CA SER A 247 5.65 -26.58 -9.26
C SER A 247 7.12 -26.27 -8.90
N LYS A 248 7.64 -25.09 -9.29
CA LYS A 248 9.04 -24.70 -9.10
C LYS A 248 9.15 -23.35 -8.38
N ALA A 249 9.60 -23.39 -7.12
CA ALA A 249 10.09 -22.20 -6.43
C ALA A 249 11.50 -21.84 -6.92
N SER A 250 11.70 -20.59 -7.34
CA SER A 250 13.00 -20.03 -7.76
C SER A 250 13.31 -18.78 -6.96
N LEU A 251 14.59 -18.42 -6.88
CA LEU A 251 15.03 -17.20 -6.18
C LEU A 251 14.53 -15.94 -6.89
N ASP A 252 14.40 -15.98 -8.21
CA ASP A 252 13.97 -14.84 -9.02
C ASP A 252 12.54 -14.42 -8.68
N GLY A 253 11.65 -15.40 -8.48
CA GLY A 253 10.28 -15.18 -8.03
C GLY A 253 10.13 -14.96 -6.52
N THR A 254 11.22 -14.92 -5.75
CA THR A 254 11.16 -14.71 -4.29
C THR A 254 11.12 -13.23 -3.95
N HIS A 255 10.20 -12.85 -3.07
CA HIS A 255 10.04 -11.49 -2.55
C HIS A 255 11.12 -11.19 -1.48
N PRO A 256 11.43 -9.91 -1.18
CA PRO A 256 10.94 -8.69 -1.83
C PRO A 256 11.49 -8.48 -3.25
N HIS A 257 10.66 -7.93 -4.15
CA HIS A 257 11.07 -7.60 -5.51
C HIS A 257 11.70 -6.21 -5.60
N LEU A 258 12.64 -6.08 -6.54
CA LEU A 258 13.33 -4.87 -6.96
C LEU A 258 13.40 -4.97 -8.48
N TRP A 259 12.96 -3.95 -9.20
CA TRP A 259 13.09 -3.91 -10.66
C TRP A 259 14.44 -3.33 -11.06
N THR A 260 14.65 -2.05 -10.77
CA THR A 260 15.88 -1.34 -11.08
C THR A 260 16.94 -1.61 -10.00
N PRO A 261 18.13 -2.12 -10.33
CA PRO A 261 19.23 -2.23 -9.37
C PRO A 261 19.60 -0.87 -8.75
N ALA A 262 20.27 -0.91 -7.60
CA ALA A 262 20.76 0.28 -6.92
C ALA A 262 21.52 1.19 -7.88
N SER A 263 21.01 2.41 -8.06
CA SER A 263 21.53 3.37 -9.02
C SER A 263 21.66 4.75 -8.39
N ASN A 264 22.72 5.46 -8.76
CA ASN A 264 22.95 6.83 -8.29
C ASN A 264 22.01 7.78 -9.02
N ARG A 265 21.35 8.67 -8.27
CA ARG A 265 20.44 9.68 -8.81
C ARG A 265 20.72 11.03 -8.15
N ARG A 266 20.57 12.12 -8.89
CA ARG A 266 20.53 13.48 -8.33
C ARG A 266 19.20 13.67 -7.60
N LEU A 267 19.27 13.75 -6.28
CA LEU A 267 18.07 13.78 -5.43
C LEU A 267 18.09 14.99 -4.49
N TYR A 268 17.01 15.75 -4.50
CA TYR A 268 16.68 16.74 -3.49
C TYR A 268 16.06 16.04 -2.29
N ASN A 269 16.64 16.21 -1.11
CA ASN A 269 16.12 15.61 0.11
C ASN A 269 15.08 16.52 0.77
N PHE A 270 13.81 16.16 0.63
CA PHE A 270 12.65 16.90 1.19
C PHE A 270 12.53 16.77 2.72
N SER A 271 13.29 15.86 3.34
CA SER A 271 13.24 15.65 4.80
C SER A 271 14.12 16.62 5.59
N VAL A 272 15.01 17.36 4.93
CA VAL A 272 15.94 18.28 5.59
C VAL A 272 15.33 19.67 5.61
N ARG A 273 15.07 20.21 6.81
CA ARG A 273 14.72 21.63 6.97
C ARG A 273 15.93 22.48 6.57
N ARG A 274 15.76 23.32 5.55
CA ARG A 274 16.81 24.17 4.99
C ARG A 274 16.41 25.64 5.18
N SER A 275 17.34 26.45 5.67
CA SER A 275 17.13 27.83 6.17
C SER A 275 17.86 28.89 5.34
N GLY A 276 18.05 28.67 4.02
CA GLY A 276 18.67 29.68 3.15
C GLY A 276 18.69 29.33 1.66
N PRO A 277 18.89 30.34 0.78
CA PRO A 277 18.80 30.21 -0.68
C PRO A 277 19.89 29.28 -1.28
N HIS A 278 21.07 29.16 -0.66
CA HIS A 278 22.16 28.29 -1.13
C HIS A 278 22.09 26.84 -0.63
N GLN A 279 21.00 26.43 0.02
CA GLN A 279 20.88 25.07 0.56
C GLN A 279 20.11 24.10 -0.34
N TYR A 280 19.49 24.54 -1.44
CA TYR A 280 18.71 23.65 -2.33
C TYR A 280 19.60 23.02 -3.41
N MET A 281 20.57 22.22 -3.01
CA MET A 281 21.36 21.42 -3.95
C MET A 281 20.95 19.95 -3.89
N PRO A 282 20.92 19.25 -5.04
CA PRO A 282 20.71 17.81 -5.07
C PRO A 282 21.97 17.09 -4.59
N GLU A 283 21.77 15.96 -3.94
CA GLU A 283 22.84 15.04 -3.56
C GLU A 283 22.78 13.79 -4.42
N THR A 284 23.94 13.26 -4.81
CA THR A 284 24.00 11.97 -5.49
C THR A 284 23.70 10.86 -4.49
N THR A 285 22.51 10.28 -4.61
CA THR A 285 21.97 9.30 -3.66
C THR A 285 21.67 7.99 -4.38
N LYS A 286 21.95 6.86 -3.73
CA LYS A 286 21.54 5.53 -4.23
C LYS A 286 20.05 5.32 -4.01
N VAL A 287 19.33 5.07 -5.10
CA VAL A 287 17.89 4.81 -5.08
C VAL A 287 17.63 3.32 -5.31
N GLU A 288 16.83 2.74 -4.43
CA GLU A 288 16.38 1.35 -4.46
C GLU A 288 14.94 1.30 -3.94
N ASN A 289 14.00 0.75 -4.72
CA ASN A 289 12.62 0.55 -4.27
C ASN A 289 12.32 -0.94 -4.17
N TYR A 290 11.80 -1.37 -3.03
CA TYR A 290 11.48 -2.75 -2.75
C TYR A 290 10.00 -2.91 -2.49
N ILE A 291 9.41 -3.96 -3.06
CA ILE A 291 8.02 -4.32 -2.79
C ILE A 291 7.90 -5.74 -2.26
N THR A 292 6.95 -5.95 -1.37
CA THR A 292 6.34 -7.26 -1.16
C THR A 292 4.89 -7.20 -1.58
N HIS A 293 4.44 -8.23 -2.29
CA HIS A 293 3.11 -8.30 -2.85
C HIS A 293 2.43 -9.61 -2.47
N ASN A 294 1.12 -9.60 -2.37
CA ASN A 294 0.27 -10.76 -2.17
C ASN A 294 -1.04 -10.53 -2.89
N GLY A 295 -1.44 -11.48 -3.71
CA GLY A 295 -2.49 -11.28 -4.69
C GLY A 295 -1.89 -11.22 -6.08
N ASP A 296 -2.67 -10.68 -7.00
CA ASP A 296 -2.46 -10.78 -8.44
C ASP A 296 -2.56 -9.38 -9.07
N PHE A 297 -1.62 -9.08 -9.96
CA PHE A 297 -1.62 -7.87 -10.77
C PHE A 297 -2.05 -8.17 -12.21
N ASP A 298 -3.31 -7.87 -12.53
CA ASP A 298 -3.94 -8.29 -13.81
C ASP A 298 -3.78 -7.23 -14.92
N PHE A 299 -4.15 -5.99 -14.61
CA PHE A 299 -4.20 -4.89 -15.59
C PHE A 299 -3.76 -3.56 -14.99
N TYR A 300 -3.35 -2.63 -15.84
CA TYR A 300 -3.06 -1.24 -15.47
C TYR A 300 -3.69 -0.25 -16.45
N ILE A 301 -4.24 0.83 -15.93
CA ILE A 301 -4.93 1.85 -16.72
C ILE A 301 -4.03 3.06 -16.94
N VAL A 302 -3.86 3.48 -18.20
CA VAL A 302 -3.20 4.74 -18.57
C VAL A 302 -4.07 5.48 -19.58
N ASN A 303 -4.42 6.73 -19.31
CA ASN A 303 -5.28 7.56 -20.17
C ASN A 303 -6.59 6.87 -20.60
N GLY A 304 -7.23 6.15 -19.67
CA GLY A 304 -8.47 5.41 -19.92
C GLY A 304 -8.30 4.11 -20.72
N GLN A 305 -7.10 3.81 -21.21
CA GLN A 305 -6.77 2.55 -21.88
C GLN A 305 -6.30 1.51 -20.84
N THR A 306 -6.76 0.27 -20.98
CA THR A 306 -6.40 -0.84 -20.10
C THR A 306 -5.35 -1.71 -20.77
N PHE A 307 -4.25 -1.96 -20.07
CA PHE A 307 -3.14 -2.80 -20.51
C PHE A 307 -3.06 -4.04 -19.62
N ASP A 308 -2.95 -5.22 -20.21
CA ASP A 308 -2.71 -6.46 -19.48
C ASP A 308 -1.27 -6.58 -18.97
N LEU A 309 -1.06 -7.53 -18.06
CA LEU A 309 0.24 -7.80 -17.46
C LEU A 309 1.34 -8.08 -18.50
N GLU A 310 1.03 -8.77 -19.60
CA GLU A 310 2.02 -9.13 -20.61
C GLU A 310 2.56 -7.88 -21.31
N VAL A 311 1.66 -6.97 -21.71
CA VAL A 311 2.03 -5.67 -22.29
C VAL A 311 2.89 -4.88 -21.30
N ILE A 312 2.49 -4.82 -20.03
CA ILE A 312 3.23 -4.10 -18.98
C ILE A 312 4.64 -4.70 -18.82
N GLN A 313 4.75 -6.02 -18.77
CA GLN A 313 6.02 -6.73 -18.58
C GLN A 313 6.99 -6.55 -19.76
N LYS A 314 6.49 -6.42 -21.00
CA LYS A 314 7.32 -6.10 -22.18
C LYS A 314 7.69 -4.62 -22.25
N TRP A 315 6.81 -3.74 -21.80
CA TRP A 315 7.01 -2.29 -21.80
C TRP A 315 8.04 -1.85 -20.75
N LEU A 316 7.97 -2.38 -19.53
CA LEU A 316 8.83 -1.98 -18.41
C LEU A 316 10.34 -2.04 -18.73
N PRO A 317 10.89 -3.10 -19.37
CA PRO A 317 12.30 -3.15 -19.72
C PRO A 317 12.76 -1.99 -20.60
N VAL A 318 11.89 -1.56 -21.52
CA VAL A 318 12.19 -0.46 -22.43
C VAL A 318 12.25 0.87 -21.69
N VAL A 319 11.24 1.17 -20.88
CA VAL A 319 11.14 2.48 -20.21
C VAL A 319 12.03 2.61 -18.96
N THR A 320 12.33 1.50 -18.30
CA THR A 320 13.25 1.49 -17.15
C THR A 320 14.71 1.40 -17.59
N GLY A 321 14.98 0.81 -18.76
CA GLY A 321 16.33 0.50 -19.26
C GLY A 321 16.97 -0.73 -18.61
N PHE A 322 16.19 -1.56 -17.90
CA PHE A 322 16.68 -2.75 -17.20
C PHE A 322 15.88 -4.00 -17.61
N PRO A 323 16.53 -5.15 -17.79
CA PRO A 323 15.83 -6.38 -18.14
C PRO A 323 14.85 -6.77 -17.03
N MET A 324 13.73 -7.40 -17.42
CA MET A 324 12.75 -7.92 -16.47
C MET A 324 13.42 -8.94 -15.52
N PRO A 325 13.46 -8.68 -14.19
CA PRO A 325 14.14 -9.57 -13.26
C PRO A 325 13.49 -10.94 -13.09
N SER A 326 12.16 -11.01 -13.23
CA SER A 326 11.38 -12.24 -13.14
C SER A 326 10.03 -12.03 -13.82
N SER A 327 9.45 -13.08 -14.39
CA SER A 327 8.14 -13.05 -15.03
C SER A 327 6.95 -13.06 -14.05
N VAL A 328 7.21 -13.05 -12.74
CA VAL A 328 6.13 -12.93 -11.75
C VAL A 328 5.53 -11.53 -11.78
N ASP A 329 4.21 -11.45 -11.66
CA ASP A 329 3.41 -10.23 -11.67
C ASP A 329 3.89 -9.15 -10.68
N SER A 330 4.31 -9.60 -9.50
CA SER A 330 4.85 -8.79 -8.40
C SER A 330 6.14 -8.06 -8.82
N CYS A 331 6.87 -8.61 -9.77
CA CYS A 331 8.03 -7.93 -10.35
C CYS A 331 7.57 -6.72 -11.18
N ALA A 332 6.51 -6.86 -11.99
CA ALA A 332 5.94 -5.74 -12.74
C ALA A 332 5.42 -4.64 -11.81
N VAL A 333 4.82 -4.99 -10.66
CA VAL A 333 4.45 -4.02 -9.61
C VAL A 333 5.68 -3.19 -9.18
N ALA A 334 6.81 -3.85 -8.92
CA ALA A 334 8.05 -3.16 -8.55
C ALA A 334 8.51 -2.19 -9.66
N GLY A 335 8.40 -2.59 -10.93
CA GLY A 335 8.77 -1.75 -12.08
C GLY A 335 7.88 -0.52 -12.24
N VAL A 336 6.56 -0.66 -12.04
CA VAL A 336 5.65 0.50 -12.09
C VAL A 336 5.91 1.46 -10.92
N ILE A 337 6.15 0.94 -9.71
CA ILE A 337 6.54 1.76 -8.55
C ILE A 337 7.85 2.52 -8.82
N ASP A 338 8.84 1.89 -9.46
CA ASP A 338 10.10 2.54 -9.86
C ASP A 338 9.90 3.73 -10.83
N LEU A 339 8.87 3.68 -11.66
CA LEU A 339 8.53 4.77 -12.57
C LEU A 339 7.72 5.87 -11.87
N LEU A 340 6.89 5.52 -10.91
CA LEU A 340 6.03 6.45 -10.19
C LEU A 340 6.77 7.20 -9.07
N ARG A 341 7.69 6.55 -8.33
CA ARG A 341 8.39 7.18 -7.22
C ARG A 341 9.49 8.11 -7.74
N THR A 342 9.19 9.41 -7.82
CA THR A 342 10.09 10.39 -8.48
C THR A 342 10.34 11.67 -7.69
N GLN A 343 9.59 11.96 -6.62
CA GLN A 343 9.79 13.14 -5.78
C GLN A 343 11.27 13.41 -5.48
N GLY A 344 11.69 14.64 -5.77
CA GLY A 344 13.06 15.10 -5.59
C GLY A 344 14.05 14.72 -6.68
N CYS A 345 13.66 14.06 -7.77
CA CYS A 345 14.56 13.81 -8.90
C CYS A 345 13.89 14.22 -10.22
N PHE A 346 14.37 15.31 -10.84
CA PHE A 346 13.78 15.81 -12.09
C PHE A 346 13.92 14.82 -13.25
N GLY A 347 15.06 14.13 -13.38
CA GLY A 347 15.23 13.12 -14.44
C GLY A 347 14.22 11.96 -14.31
N LEU A 348 13.99 11.47 -13.09
CA LEU A 348 12.94 10.45 -12.88
C LEU A 348 11.54 11.03 -13.14
N SER A 349 11.30 12.27 -12.72
CA SER A 349 10.00 12.95 -12.87
C SER A 349 9.66 13.22 -14.33
N ALA A 350 10.65 13.59 -15.15
CA ALA A 350 10.51 13.77 -16.60
C ALA A 350 10.15 12.44 -17.28
N ARG A 351 10.80 11.34 -16.88
CA ARG A 351 10.44 10.00 -17.34
C ARG A 351 9.02 9.61 -16.93
N CYS A 352 8.63 9.87 -15.68
CA CYS A 352 7.27 9.62 -15.19
C CYS A 352 6.22 10.42 -15.98
N ALA A 353 6.51 11.68 -16.32
CA ALA A 353 5.61 12.51 -17.11
C ALA A 353 5.32 11.89 -18.48
N ILE A 354 6.35 11.38 -19.18
CA ILE A 354 6.19 10.68 -20.45
C ILE A 354 5.45 9.33 -20.31
N CYS A 355 5.70 8.62 -19.21
CA CYS A 355 5.10 7.30 -19.01
C CYS A 355 3.62 7.34 -18.60
N PHE A 356 3.22 8.37 -17.83
CA PHE A 356 1.89 8.41 -17.19
C PHE A 356 1.21 9.78 -17.16
N GLY A 357 1.96 10.88 -17.33
CA GLY A 357 1.47 12.23 -17.05
C GLY A 357 0.82 12.93 -18.25
N LEU A 358 1.30 12.65 -19.47
CA LEU A 358 0.78 13.26 -20.70
C LEU A 358 -0.44 12.52 -21.24
N SER A 359 -1.33 13.21 -21.96
CA SER A 359 -2.47 12.60 -22.67
C SER A 359 -2.04 11.61 -23.77
N THR A 360 -0.82 11.77 -24.28
CA THR A 360 -0.15 10.88 -25.25
C THR A 360 0.55 9.70 -24.60
N SER A 361 0.62 9.63 -23.27
CA SER A 361 1.27 8.53 -22.56
C SER A 361 0.56 7.21 -22.83
N LYS A 362 1.33 6.18 -23.19
CA LYS A 362 0.81 4.85 -23.51
C LYS A 362 1.87 3.78 -23.24
N MET A 363 1.42 2.58 -22.90
CA MET A 363 2.28 1.39 -22.82
C MET A 363 2.35 0.73 -24.20
N GLU A 364 3.33 1.13 -25.00
CA GLU A 364 3.56 0.56 -26.33
C GLU A 364 4.62 -0.55 -26.26
N GLU A 365 4.32 -1.72 -26.84
CA GLU A 365 5.25 -2.87 -26.84
C GLU A 365 6.49 -2.61 -27.73
N GLU A 366 6.33 -1.87 -28.83
CA GLU A 366 7.37 -1.67 -29.86
C GLU A 366 8.03 -0.28 -29.78
N LEU A 367 8.52 0.07 -28.59
CA LEU A 367 9.26 1.32 -28.39
C LEU A 367 10.73 1.14 -28.81
N PHE A 368 11.01 1.14 -30.12
CA PHE A 368 12.37 0.97 -30.66
C PHE A 368 13.39 2.03 -30.17
N SER A 369 12.95 3.18 -29.68
CA SER A 369 13.83 4.25 -29.18
C SER A 369 13.23 5.03 -28.00
N PHE A 370 13.19 4.43 -26.80
CA PHE A 370 12.86 5.18 -25.58
C PHE A 370 14.10 5.93 -25.05
N PRO A 371 13.97 7.16 -24.54
CA PRO A 371 15.11 7.90 -24.02
C PRO A 371 15.79 7.18 -22.84
N THR A 372 17.11 7.22 -22.79
CA THR A 372 17.87 6.70 -21.66
C THR A 372 17.67 7.59 -20.43
N TYR A 373 17.95 7.06 -19.24
CA TYR A 373 17.92 7.89 -18.03
C TYR A 373 18.89 9.08 -18.13
N GLU A 374 20.07 8.90 -18.73
CA GLU A 374 21.04 9.98 -18.89
C GLU A 374 20.46 11.14 -19.69
N GLN A 375 19.69 10.86 -20.75
CA GLN A 375 18.96 11.88 -21.51
C GLN A 375 17.90 12.59 -20.65
N PHE A 376 17.17 11.85 -19.81
CA PHE A 376 16.24 12.47 -18.85
C PHE A 376 16.95 13.29 -17.77
N GLU A 377 18.14 12.89 -17.33
CA GLU A 377 18.96 13.67 -16.40
C GLU A 377 19.41 14.98 -17.03
N GLN A 378 19.83 14.98 -18.29
CA GLN A 378 20.15 16.22 -19.02
C GLN A 378 18.94 17.16 -19.14
N ILE A 379 17.73 16.61 -19.40
CA ILE A 379 16.50 17.40 -19.34
C ILE A 379 16.30 17.95 -17.92
N GLY A 380 16.49 17.12 -16.90
CA GLY A 380 16.34 17.50 -15.50
C GLY A 380 17.27 18.65 -15.07
N LEU A 381 18.48 18.74 -15.60
CA LEU A 381 19.39 19.87 -15.33
C LEU A 381 18.80 21.22 -15.76
N VAL A 382 18.00 21.25 -16.84
CA VAL A 382 17.31 22.48 -17.27
C VAL A 382 16.20 22.87 -16.27
N PHE A 383 15.54 21.89 -15.66
CA PHE A 383 14.58 22.14 -14.57
C PHE A 383 15.28 22.66 -13.31
N GLU A 384 16.44 22.11 -12.96
CA GLU A 384 17.28 22.61 -11.85
C GLU A 384 17.68 24.08 -12.10
N GLU A 385 18.16 24.42 -13.30
CA GLU A 385 18.54 25.79 -13.66
C GLU A 385 17.35 26.76 -13.60
N ALA A 386 16.17 26.35 -14.08
CA ALA A 386 14.95 27.14 -13.96
C ALA A 386 14.51 27.30 -12.49
N MET A 387 14.65 26.26 -11.68
CA MET A 387 14.30 26.29 -10.26
C MET A 387 15.21 27.28 -9.51
N ASP A 388 16.50 27.28 -9.81
CA ASP A 388 17.46 28.23 -9.23
C ASP A 388 17.10 29.69 -9.55
N VAL A 389 16.62 29.96 -10.76
CA VAL A 389 16.10 31.30 -11.13
C VAL A 389 14.85 31.65 -10.32
N MET A 390 13.89 30.72 -10.21
CA MET A 390 12.65 30.96 -9.46
C MET A 390 12.93 31.19 -7.96
N LEU A 391 13.88 30.45 -7.38
CA LEU A 391 14.25 30.57 -5.96
C LEU A 391 14.95 31.91 -5.60
N GLN A 392 15.29 32.75 -6.58
CA GLN A 392 15.75 34.13 -6.32
C GLN A 392 14.60 35.05 -5.90
N THR A 393 13.36 34.74 -6.29
CA THR A 393 12.18 35.58 -6.06
C THR A 393 11.09 34.89 -5.24
N THR A 394 11.19 33.57 -5.05
CA THR A 394 10.24 32.78 -4.25
C THR A 394 10.96 31.77 -3.35
N THR A 395 10.19 31.00 -2.57
CA THR A 395 10.73 29.95 -1.70
C THR A 395 10.40 28.56 -2.25
N PHE A 396 11.18 27.56 -1.85
CA PHE A 396 10.93 26.17 -2.24
C PHE A 396 9.57 25.66 -1.74
N SER A 397 9.14 26.05 -0.53
CA SER A 397 7.79 25.70 -0.03
C SER A 397 6.73 26.31 -0.92
N THR A 398 6.89 27.56 -1.35
CA THR A 398 5.94 28.20 -2.26
C THR A 398 5.88 27.51 -3.62
N LEU A 399 7.03 27.11 -4.19
CA LEU A 399 7.04 26.30 -5.42
C LEU A 399 6.37 24.94 -5.24
N CYS A 400 6.51 24.34 -4.06
CA CYS A 400 5.86 23.09 -3.71
C CYS A 400 4.35 23.27 -3.57
N ASP A 401 3.87 24.28 -2.84
CA ASP A 401 2.48 24.29 -2.36
C ASP A 401 1.52 25.10 -3.28
N ASP A 402 2.03 26.02 -4.11
CA ASP A 402 1.20 26.92 -4.93
C ASP A 402 1.15 26.48 -6.41
N PRO A 403 -0.03 26.06 -6.93
CA PRO A 403 -0.21 25.70 -8.33
C PRO A 403 0.13 26.81 -9.34
N ASN A 404 -0.14 28.08 -9.01
CA ASN A 404 0.17 29.21 -9.90
C ASN A 404 1.68 29.42 -10.02
N MET A 405 2.40 29.17 -8.92
CA MET A 405 3.85 29.21 -8.92
C MET A 405 4.46 28.04 -9.68
N ARG A 406 3.87 26.83 -9.60
CA ARG A 406 4.26 25.70 -10.46
C ARG A 406 4.02 25.97 -11.94
N HIS A 407 2.93 26.65 -12.29
CA HIS A 407 2.68 27.09 -13.66
C HIS A 407 3.69 28.16 -14.12
N SER A 408 4.03 29.12 -13.26
CA SER A 408 5.07 30.11 -13.56
C SER A 408 6.45 29.44 -13.73
N PHE A 409 6.74 28.44 -12.90
CA PHE A 409 7.94 27.62 -13.01
C PHE A 409 7.96 26.82 -14.33
N SER A 410 6.84 26.21 -14.74
CA SER A 410 6.77 25.48 -16.02
C SER A 410 6.99 26.39 -17.23
N LEU A 411 6.51 27.65 -17.20
CA LEU A 411 6.80 28.66 -18.21
C LEU A 411 8.29 29.05 -18.23
N CYS A 412 8.92 29.18 -17.05
CA CYS A 412 10.36 29.43 -16.94
C CYS A 412 11.15 28.28 -17.59
N VAL A 413 10.84 27.02 -17.24
CA VAL A 413 11.46 25.82 -17.83
C VAL A 413 11.24 25.78 -19.34
N LEU A 414 10.02 26.04 -19.80
CA LEU A 414 9.69 26.08 -21.23
C LEU A 414 10.57 27.08 -21.99
N SER A 415 10.81 28.27 -21.43
CA SER A 415 11.68 29.27 -22.05
C SER A 415 13.13 28.77 -22.22
N LYS A 416 13.63 27.98 -21.27
CA LYS A 416 14.98 27.40 -21.29
C LYS A 416 15.10 26.13 -22.13
N LEU A 417 14.04 25.33 -22.25
CA LEU A 417 14.03 24.13 -23.09
C LEU A 417 13.90 24.43 -24.59
N LYS A 418 13.22 25.52 -24.97
CA LYS A 418 13.02 25.91 -26.38
C LYS A 418 14.32 25.98 -27.20
N PRO A 419 15.41 26.62 -26.72
CA PRO A 419 16.72 26.62 -27.41
C PRO A 419 17.32 25.22 -27.63
N HIS A 420 16.97 24.24 -26.79
CA HIS A 420 17.52 22.89 -26.81
C HIS A 420 16.61 21.87 -27.51
N ARG A 421 15.64 22.33 -28.33
CA ARG A 421 14.64 21.45 -28.97
C ARG A 421 15.27 20.32 -29.80
N VAL A 422 16.34 20.61 -30.54
CA VAL A 422 17.00 19.63 -31.40
C VAL A 422 17.89 18.68 -30.60
N SER A 423 18.60 19.17 -29.58
CA SER A 423 19.60 18.38 -28.85
C SER A 423 19.03 17.56 -27.69
N LEU A 424 18.04 18.10 -26.96
CA LEU A 424 17.50 17.46 -25.75
C LEU A 424 16.07 16.92 -25.94
N LEU A 425 15.24 17.58 -26.75
CA LEU A 425 13.83 17.21 -26.88
C LEU A 425 13.54 16.22 -28.01
N GLN A 426 14.46 16.05 -28.97
CA GLN A 426 14.29 15.12 -30.09
C GLN A 426 13.92 13.68 -29.64
N PRO A 427 14.51 13.09 -28.58
CA PRO A 427 14.13 11.75 -28.10
C PRO A 427 12.71 11.66 -27.54
N ILE A 428 12.13 12.77 -27.06
CA ILE A 428 10.79 12.80 -26.47
C ILE A 428 9.74 13.45 -27.39
N GLN A 429 10.15 13.94 -28.55
CA GLN A 429 9.27 14.70 -29.46
C GLN A 429 8.02 13.91 -29.86
N ARG A 430 8.10 12.59 -30.04
CA ARG A 430 6.93 11.77 -30.38
C ARG A 430 5.82 11.76 -29.31
N TYR A 431 6.16 12.11 -28.07
CA TYR A 431 5.19 12.20 -26.98
C TYR A 431 4.62 13.62 -26.84
N ILE A 432 5.22 14.58 -27.55
CA ILE A 432 4.88 15.98 -27.47
C ILE A 432 4.39 16.42 -28.85
N CYS A 433 3.09 16.38 -29.06
CA CYS A 433 2.45 16.75 -30.33
C CYS A 433 1.82 18.15 -30.22
N ASP A 434 1.72 18.86 -31.34
CA ASP A 434 1.07 20.17 -31.38
C ASP A 434 -0.46 20.03 -31.17
N GLU A 435 -1.08 21.05 -30.55
CA GLU A 435 -2.42 20.99 -29.92
C GLU A 435 -3.58 20.63 -30.86
N GLU A 436 -3.40 20.77 -32.18
CA GLU A 436 -4.45 20.58 -33.19
C GLU A 436 -4.96 19.12 -33.30
N GLU A 437 -4.22 18.14 -32.75
CA GLU A 437 -4.60 16.72 -32.75
C GLU A 437 -5.03 16.18 -31.38
N GLY A 438 -5.25 17.04 -30.38
CA GLY A 438 -5.55 16.60 -28.99
C GLY A 438 -4.32 16.02 -28.26
N GLY A 439 -3.12 16.32 -28.77
CA GLY A 439 -1.84 15.90 -28.23
C GLY A 439 -1.39 16.67 -26.98
N ALA A 440 -0.39 16.14 -26.28
CA ALA A 440 0.24 16.81 -25.16
C ALA A 440 1.29 17.81 -25.66
N ASN A 441 1.21 19.07 -25.23
CA ASN A 441 2.20 20.08 -25.60
C ASN A 441 3.41 20.10 -24.63
N LEU A 442 4.46 20.84 -25.00
CA LEU A 442 5.69 20.93 -24.19
C LEU A 442 5.46 21.58 -22.81
N LEU A 443 4.48 22.48 -22.69
CA LEU A 443 4.12 23.09 -21.42
C LEU A 443 3.50 22.07 -20.46
N SER A 444 2.62 21.20 -20.96
CA SER A 444 2.04 20.08 -20.21
C SER A 444 3.15 19.14 -19.72
N PHE A 445 4.13 18.83 -20.56
CA PHE A 445 5.31 18.05 -20.13
C PHE A 445 6.07 18.71 -18.99
N CYS A 446 6.35 20.02 -19.08
CA CYS A 446 6.99 20.77 -18.00
C CYS A 446 6.19 20.71 -16.71
N LEU A 447 4.87 20.96 -16.79
CA LEU A 447 3.99 20.98 -15.63
C LEU A 447 3.87 19.60 -14.97
N CYS A 448 3.67 18.53 -15.77
CA CYS A 448 3.62 17.15 -15.28
C CYS A 448 4.94 16.75 -14.60
N THR A 449 6.07 17.14 -15.18
CA THR A 449 7.40 16.88 -14.60
C THR A 449 7.59 17.59 -13.26
N ILE A 450 7.17 18.85 -13.16
CA ILE A 450 7.22 19.63 -11.90
C ILE A 450 6.32 19.00 -10.84
N ASN A 451 5.09 18.63 -11.19
CA ASN A 451 4.18 17.97 -10.26
C ASN A 451 4.75 16.64 -9.77
N ALA A 452 5.26 15.80 -10.67
CA ALA A 452 5.90 14.54 -10.28
C ALA A 452 7.16 14.74 -9.41
N PHE A 453 7.89 15.84 -9.58
CA PHE A 453 9.05 16.17 -8.75
C PHE A 453 8.65 16.56 -7.32
N PHE A 454 7.54 17.27 -7.13
CA PHE A 454 7.10 17.68 -5.81
C PHE A 454 6.21 16.64 -5.12
N ASP A 455 5.35 15.94 -5.85
CA ASP A 455 4.23 15.20 -5.25
C ASP A 455 4.46 13.70 -5.18
N ASN A 456 5.25 13.10 -6.08
CA ASN A 456 5.33 11.64 -6.19
C ASN A 456 6.31 11.03 -5.16
N ASP A 457 5.99 11.18 -3.88
CA ASP A 457 6.61 10.45 -2.78
C ASP A 457 6.16 8.96 -2.78
N LEU A 458 6.57 8.19 -1.76
CA LEU A 458 6.25 6.76 -1.72
C LEU A 458 4.75 6.50 -1.59
N LEU A 459 4.04 7.36 -0.82
CA LEU A 459 2.60 7.24 -0.62
C LEU A 459 1.84 7.58 -1.90
N MET A 460 2.20 8.68 -2.56
CA MET A 460 1.58 9.08 -3.82
C MET A 460 1.88 8.10 -4.94
N ALA A 461 3.10 7.56 -5.03
CA ALA A 461 3.43 6.50 -5.96
C ALA A 461 2.57 5.24 -5.72
N THR A 462 2.45 4.79 -4.47
CA THR A 462 1.64 3.62 -4.10
C THR A 462 0.14 3.86 -4.36
N THR A 463 -0.35 5.05 -4.03
CA THR A 463 -1.76 5.45 -4.25
C THR A 463 -2.07 5.51 -5.74
N THR A 464 -1.19 6.10 -6.55
CA THR A 464 -1.35 6.20 -8.00
C THR A 464 -1.29 4.84 -8.66
N PHE A 465 -0.39 3.96 -8.21
CA PHE A 465 -0.35 2.57 -8.64
C PHE A 465 -1.69 1.89 -8.38
N LEU A 466 -2.19 1.92 -7.14
CA LEU A 466 -3.45 1.26 -6.80
C LEU A 466 -4.64 1.86 -7.52
N LYS A 467 -4.72 3.18 -7.69
CA LYS A 467 -5.81 3.84 -8.42
C LYS A 467 -5.98 3.27 -9.84
N ASN A 468 -4.87 2.96 -10.50
CA ASN A 468 -4.86 2.55 -11.91
C ASN A 468 -4.70 1.04 -12.12
N ALA A 469 -4.18 0.31 -11.14
CA ALA A 469 -4.04 -1.14 -11.20
C ALA A 469 -5.40 -1.84 -11.04
N LYS A 470 -5.53 -3.05 -11.56
CA LYS A 470 -6.64 -4.00 -11.34
C LYS A 470 -6.07 -5.34 -10.87
N GLY A 471 -6.82 -6.00 -9.99
CA GLY A 471 -6.41 -7.24 -9.32
C GLY A 471 -6.51 -7.14 -7.79
N SER A 472 -5.83 -8.04 -7.09
CA SER A 472 -5.83 -8.12 -5.63
C SER A 472 -4.45 -7.77 -5.08
N PHE A 473 -4.40 -6.96 -4.02
CA PHE A 473 -3.15 -6.39 -3.53
C PHE A 473 -3.07 -6.42 -2.01
N GLY A 474 -2.05 -7.08 -1.48
CA GLY A 474 -1.47 -6.86 -0.16
C GLY A 474 -0.03 -6.41 -0.38
N LEU A 475 0.21 -5.10 -0.28
CA LEU A 475 1.46 -4.47 -0.67
C LEU A 475 2.18 -3.88 0.54
N CYS A 476 3.49 -4.12 0.61
CA CYS A 476 4.44 -3.29 1.36
C CYS A 476 5.43 -2.71 0.38
N VAL A 477 5.56 -1.39 0.35
CA VAL A 477 6.50 -0.66 -0.49
C VAL A 477 7.45 0.09 0.42
N THR A 478 8.75 -0.06 0.15
CA THR A 478 9.83 0.61 0.88
C THR A 478 10.85 1.17 -0.11
N SER A 479 11.51 2.27 0.26
CA SER A 479 12.51 2.90 -0.61
C SER A 479 13.72 3.38 0.20
N SER A 480 14.92 3.27 -0.36
CA SER A 480 16.15 3.75 0.29
C SER A 480 16.14 5.25 0.59
N ILE A 481 15.33 6.04 -0.13
CA ILE A 481 15.24 7.50 0.06
C ILE A 481 14.13 7.90 1.03
N ASP A 482 13.24 6.98 1.39
CA ASP A 482 12.10 7.22 2.26
C ASP A 482 12.15 6.39 3.54
N ALA A 483 13.02 5.38 3.65
CA ALA A 483 13.04 4.41 4.75
C ALA A 483 13.27 5.01 6.14
N HIS A 484 13.82 6.22 6.25
CA HIS A 484 13.93 6.96 7.51
C HIS A 484 12.63 7.66 7.94
N ARG A 485 11.64 7.79 7.06
CA ARG A 485 10.40 8.54 7.30
C ARG A 485 9.10 7.82 6.94
N GLN A 486 9.12 6.86 6.01
CA GLN A 486 7.91 6.33 5.40
C GLN A 486 8.09 4.87 4.97
N ILE A 487 7.06 4.07 5.24
CA ILE A 487 6.82 2.74 4.70
C ILE A 487 5.37 2.75 4.26
N CYS A 488 5.07 2.27 3.05
CA CYS A 488 3.71 2.25 2.54
C CYS A 488 3.15 0.82 2.60
N LEU A 489 2.10 0.64 3.40
CA LEU A 489 1.34 -0.59 3.46
C LEU A 489 -0.03 -0.34 2.81
N ALA A 490 -0.46 -1.21 1.92
CA ALA A 490 -1.74 -1.05 1.25
C ALA A 490 -2.43 -2.38 0.98
N ALA A 491 -3.76 -2.35 0.98
CA ALA A 491 -4.62 -3.51 0.76
C ALA A 491 -5.75 -3.16 -0.21
N ARG A 492 -6.07 -4.04 -1.16
CA ARG A 492 -7.27 -3.95 -1.98
C ARG A 492 -7.67 -5.32 -2.51
N GLY A 493 -8.96 -5.66 -2.43
CA GLY A 493 -9.47 -6.93 -2.98
C GLY A 493 -8.88 -8.17 -2.31
N GLN A 494 -8.43 -8.06 -1.05
CA GLN A 494 -8.02 -9.20 -0.23
C GLN A 494 -9.25 -9.68 0.55
N THR A 495 -9.76 -10.87 0.22
CA THR A 495 -10.87 -11.53 0.93
C THR A 495 -10.35 -12.69 1.76
#